data_AF-A0A452FRI9-F1
#
_entry.id   AF-A0A452FRI9-F1
#
_cell.length_a   1.000
_cell.length_b   1.000
_cell.length_c   1.000
_cell.angle_alpha   90.00
_cell.angle_beta   90.00
_cell.angle_gamma   90.00
#
_symmetry.space_group_name_H-M   'P 1'
#
loop_
_entity.id
_entity.type
_entity.pdbx_description
1 polymer ?
#
loop_
_entity_poly.entity_id
_entity_poly.type
_entity_poly.pdbx_seq_one_letter_code
_entity_poly.pdbx_strand_id
1 'polypeptide(L)' 'MVQPEYRIYEMNKRLQSRTEDSDNLWWDAFATEFFEDDATLTLSFCLEDGPKRYSKKAVYFL' A
#
# COMPACT_ATOMS: atom_id res chain seq x y z
N MET A 1 -6.61 3.91 -21.50
CA MET A 1 -6.08 2.93 -20.53
C MET A 1 -4.93 3.60 -19.81
N VAL A 2 -5.02 3.77 -18.49
CA VAL A 2 -3.89 4.29 -17.71
C VAL A 2 -2.84 3.18 -17.63
N GLN A 3 -1.60 3.50 -17.98
CA GLN A 3 -0.51 2.53 -17.91
C GLN A 3 -0.18 2.20 -16.44
N PRO A 4 0.07 0.92 -16.09
CA PRO A 4 0.39 0.52 -14.72
C PRO A 4 1.55 1.33 -14.10
N GLU A 5 2.55 1.67 -14.91
CA GLU A 5 3.71 2.47 -14.52
C GLU A 5 3.31 3.87 -14.05
N TYR A 6 2.32 4.47 -14.72
CA TYR A 6 1.80 5.79 -14.32
C TYR A 6 1.04 5.71 -13.00
N ARG A 7 0.31 4.61 -12.72
CA ARG A 7 -0.33 4.40 -11.41
C ARG A 7 0.71 4.30 -10.29
N ILE A 8 1.82 3.59 -10.53
CA ILE A 8 2.93 3.52 -9.56
C ILE A 8 3.58 4.90 -9.37
N TYR A 9 3.75 5.69 -10.43
CA TYR A 9 4.26 7.05 -10.32
C TYR A 9 3.37 7.93 -9.42
N GLU A 10 2.05 7.94 -9.63
CA GLU A 10 1.11 8.72 -8.80
C GLU A 10 1.09 8.20 -7.35
N MET A 11 1.16 6.88 -7.14
CA MET A 11 1.25 6.28 -5.81
C MET A 11 2.50 6.78 -5.05
N ASN A 12 3.66 6.77 -5.71
CA ASN A 12 4.90 7.28 -5.13
C ASN A 12 4.83 8.78 -4.83
N LYS A 13 4.21 9.57 -5.72
CA LYS A 13 4.00 11.00 -5.52
C LYS A 13 3.09 11.27 -4.31
N ARG A 14 2.02 10.50 -4.14
CA ARG A 14 1.14 10.59 -2.95
C ARG A 14 1.91 10.26 -1.68
N LEU A 15 2.75 9.22 -1.68
CA LEU A 15 3.60 8.87 -0.55
C LEU A 15 4.61 9.97 -0.18
N GLN A 16 5.19 10.67 -1.16
CA GLN A 16 6.10 11.81 -0.93
C GLN A 16 5.42 13.01 -0.27
N SER A 17 4.10 13.16 -0.43
CA SER A 17 3.32 14.23 0.21
C SER A 17 2.97 13.96 1.68
N ARG A 18 3.30 12.76 2.20
CA ARG A 18 3.03 12.40 3.59
C ARG A 18 3.86 13.28 4.53
N THR A 19 3.21 13.82 5.54
CA THR A 19 3.84 14.60 6.62
C THR A 19 3.86 13.79 7.92
N GLU A 20 4.57 14.28 8.93
CA GLU A 20 4.59 13.66 10.25
C GLU A 20 3.21 13.69 10.94
N ASP A 21 2.36 14.66 10.61
CA ASP A 21 0.99 14.81 11.13
C ASP A 21 -0.05 13.94 10.42
N SER A 22 0.36 13.12 9.44
CA SER A 22 -0.57 12.26 8.69
C SER A 22 -1.05 11.10 9.57
N ASP A 23 -2.36 11.06 9.86
CA ASP A 23 -3.02 10.11 10.74
C ASP A 23 -3.56 8.86 9.98
N ASN A 24 -4.38 8.05 10.66
CA ASN A 24 -4.98 6.85 10.06
C ASN A 24 -5.95 7.18 8.92
N LEU A 25 -6.64 8.33 8.97
CA LEU A 25 -7.55 8.75 7.88
C LEU A 25 -6.78 9.03 6.59
N TRP A 26 -5.55 9.55 6.71
CA TRP A 26 -4.69 9.72 5.54
C TRP A 26 -4.37 8.38 4.87
N TRP A 27 -4.10 7.34 5.67
CA TRP A 27 -3.79 6.00 5.17
C TRP A 27 -5.00 5.32 4.56
N ASP A 28 -6.19 5.51 5.13
CA ASP A 28 -7.44 5.01 4.54
C ASP A 28 -7.71 5.70 3.19
N ALA A 29 -7.56 7.02 3.10
CA ALA A 29 -7.72 7.76 1.84
C ALA A 29 -6.70 7.30 0.78
N PHE A 30 -5.44 7.05 1.20
CA PHE A 30 -4.42 6.48 0.32
C PHE A 30 -4.82 5.07 -0.17
N ALA A 31 -5.31 4.21 0.72
CA ALA A 31 -5.71 2.85 0.36
C ALA A 31 -6.83 2.86 -0.68
N THR A 32 -7.89 3.65 -0.45
CA THR A 32 -9.04 3.79 -1.36
C THR A 32 -8.63 4.33 -2.74
N GLU A 33 -7.59 5.16 -2.83
CA GLU A 33 -7.14 5.73 -4.11
C GLU A 33 -6.40 4.69 -4.98
N PHE A 34 -5.66 3.76 -4.36
CA PHE A 34 -4.73 2.86 -5.06
C PHE A 34 -5.13 1.39 -5.06
N PHE A 35 -6.04 0.97 -4.20
CA PHE A 35 -6.47 -0.41 -4.05
C PHE A 35 -7.99 -0.53 -4.14
N GLU A 36 -8.45 -1.63 -4.76
CA GLU A 36 -9.84 -2.06 -4.69
C GLU A 36 -10.17 -2.56 -3.28
N ASP A 37 -11.45 -2.55 -2.89
CA ASP A 37 -11.90 -2.97 -1.55
C ASP A 37 -11.53 -4.43 -1.21
N ASP A 38 -11.42 -5.29 -2.22
CA ASP A 38 -11.06 -6.71 -2.07
C ASP A 38 -9.58 -7.00 -2.35
N ALA A 39 -8.75 -5.96 -2.50
CA ALA A 39 -7.34 -6.12 -2.78
C ALA A 39 -6.63 -6.93 -1.68
N THR A 40 -5.67 -7.75 -2.10
CA THR A 40 -4.82 -8.55 -1.21
C THR A 40 -3.37 -8.12 -1.35
N LEU A 41 -2.75 -7.67 -0.25
CA LEU A 41 -1.32 -7.38 -0.19
C LEU A 41 -0.57 -8.61 0.32
N THR A 42 0.42 -9.06 -0.44
CA THR A 42 1.31 -10.15 -0.03
C THR A 42 2.76 -9.67 -0.01
N LEU A 43 3.41 -9.81 1.15
CA LEU A 43 4.83 -9.52 1.34
C LEU A 43 5.58 -10.83 1.53
N SER A 44 6.66 -11.00 0.78
CA SER A 44 7.58 -12.14 0.89
C SER A 44 9.00 -11.64 1.08
N PHE A 45 9.70 -12.16 2.08
CA PHE A 45 11.07 -11.77 2.38
C PHE A 45 11.83 -12.93 3.05
N CYS A 46 13.15 -12.94 2.90
CA CYS A 46 14.02 -13.90 3.56
C CYS A 46 14.54 -13.28 4.86
N LEU A 47 14.21 -13.90 5.98
CA LEU A 47 14.79 -13.59 7.29
C LEU A 47 15.93 -14.57 7.61
N GLU A 48 16.65 -14.32 8.70
CA GLU A 48 17.72 -15.19 9.20
C GLU A 48 17.23 -16.63 9.48
N ASP A 49 15.94 -16.79 9.82
CA ASP A 49 15.30 -18.08 10.06
C ASP A 49 14.60 -18.67 8.82
N GLY A 50 14.76 -18.03 7.65
CA GLY A 50 14.27 -18.52 6.35
C GLY A 50 13.18 -17.63 5.72
N PRO A 51 12.56 -18.10 4.63
CA PRO A 51 11.56 -17.32 3.90
C PRO A 51 10.27 -17.18 4.71
N LYS A 52 9.78 -15.94 4.84
CA LYS A 52 8.49 -15.60 5.43
C LYS A 52 7.55 -15.00 4.37
N ARG A 53 6.26 -15.28 4.52
CA ARG A 53 5.19 -14.72 3.69
C ARG A 53 4.03 -14.27 4.56
N TYR A 54 3.63 -13.01 4.39
CA TYR A 54 2.48 -12.42 5.07
C TYR A 54 1.49 -11.94 4.01
N SER A 55 0.23 -12.30 4.18
CA SER A 55 -0.85 -11.86 3.29
C SER A 55 -1.94 -11.21 4.11
N LYS A 56 -2.32 -9.98 3.75
CA LYS A 56 -3.45 -9.26 4.34
C LYS A 56 -4.54 -9.10 3.28
N LYS A 57 -5.73 -9.59 3.59
CA LYS A 57 -6.94 -9.34 2.81
C LYS A 57 -7.54 -8.02 3.24
N ALA A 58 -7.92 -7.20 2.26
CA ALA A 58 -8.47 -5.87 2.41
C ALA A 58 -7.51 -4.89 3.13
N VAL A 59 -6.98 -3.95 2.37
CA VAL A 59 -5.94 -3.01 2.83
C VAL A 59 -6.59 -1.87 3.62
N TYR A 60 -7.00 -2.16 4.86
CA TYR A 60 -7.49 -1.15 5.81
C TYR A 60 -6.41 -0.82 6.85
N PHE A 61 -6.33 0.44 7.27
CA PHE A 61 -5.38 0.90 8.28
C PHE A 61 -6.16 1.31 9.54
N LEU A 62 -5.99 0.56 10.64
CA LEU A 62 -6.69 0.79 11.91
C LEU A 62 -6.04 1.91 12.73
#